data_AF-A0A5E4D905-F1
#
_entry.id   AF-A0A5E4D905-F1
#
_cell.length_a   1.000
_cell.length_b   1.000
_cell.length_c   1.000
_cell.angle_alpha   90.00
_cell.angle_beta   90.00
_cell.angle_gamma   90.00
#
_symmetry.space_group_name_H-M   'P 1'
#
loop_
_entity.id
_entity.type
_entity.pdbx_description
1 polymer ?
#
loop_
_entity_poly.entity_id
_entity_poly.type
_entity_poly.pdbx_seq_one_letter_code
_entity_poly.pdbx_strand_id
1 'polypeptide(L)'
;MSALDGRKMSVHKLVETKGCQAMTSGTVCQGARTCLCVARKSQVLCFELFQGKKISHRQFKEVQVPANVQWMAIFGEQLCVGFQSGFLRYPLRREGIPHRMLHAHDPTLAFIARHPEDALCAVEISSIEYLLCFKSIGVYIDSRGLRSRPVELMWPATPSYC
;
A
#
# COMPACT_ATOMS: atom_id res chain seq x y z
N MET A 1 1.25 26.44 -0.29
CA MET A 1 0.49 25.89 -1.42
C MET A 1 0.63 26.81 -2.63
N SER A 2 1.68 26.67 -3.43
CA SER A 2 2.00 27.55 -4.58
C SER A 2 1.74 26.91 -5.95
N ALA A 3 1.15 25.71 -5.96
CA ALA A 3 0.97 24.91 -7.17
C ALA A 3 -0.22 25.38 -8.04
N LEU A 4 -1.16 26.14 -7.44
CA LEU A 4 -2.35 26.65 -8.12
C LEU A 4 -2.15 28.06 -8.69
N ASP A 5 -1.06 28.75 -8.33
CA ASP A 5 -0.82 30.16 -8.69
C ASP A 5 -0.23 30.36 -10.10
N GLY A 6 -0.21 29.31 -10.94
CA GLY A 6 0.32 29.37 -12.31
C GLY A 6 1.83 29.66 -12.41
N ARG A 7 2.57 29.70 -11.29
CA ARG A 7 4.03 29.79 -11.30
C ARG A 7 4.62 28.55 -11.96
N LYS A 8 5.60 28.75 -12.86
CA LYS A 8 6.36 27.67 -13.50
C LYS A 8 6.94 26.75 -12.43
N MET A 9 6.34 25.59 -12.25
CA MET A 9 6.86 24.54 -11.39
C MET A 9 8.00 23.81 -12.10
N SER A 10 9.09 23.57 -11.38
CA SER A 10 10.17 22.71 -11.87
C SER A 10 9.66 21.28 -11.99
N VAL A 11 9.54 20.77 -13.21
CA VAL A 11 9.16 19.38 -13.49
C VAL A 11 10.40 18.50 -13.34
N HIS A 12 10.32 17.46 -12.52
CA HIS A 12 11.34 16.43 -12.39
C HIS A 12 10.77 15.09 -12.89
N LYS A 13 11.41 14.49 -13.91
CA LYS A 13 10.92 13.26 -14.55
C LYS A 13 11.57 12.04 -13.90
N LEU A 14 10.76 11.04 -13.59
CA LEU A 14 11.21 9.69 -13.25
C LEU A 14 10.90 8.80 -14.46
N VAL A 15 11.91 8.50 -15.27
CA VAL A 15 11.72 7.78 -16.55
C VAL A 15 11.49 6.29 -16.34
N GLU A 16 11.98 5.77 -15.23
CA GLU A 16 11.85 4.39 -14.75
C GLU A 16 10.39 4.01 -14.45
N THR A 17 9.52 5.01 -14.24
CA THR A 17 8.11 4.81 -13.87
C THR A 17 7.18 4.72 -15.09
N LYS A 18 7.72 4.43 -16.28
CA LYS A 18 6.91 4.30 -17.49
C LYS A 18 6.00 3.06 -17.41
N GLY A 19 4.70 3.29 -17.55
CA GLY A 19 3.68 2.24 -17.49
C GLY A 19 3.28 1.84 -16.07
N CYS A 20 3.60 2.67 -15.07
CA CYS A 20 3.06 2.50 -13.72
C CYS A 20 1.55 2.74 -13.68
N GLN A 21 0.83 1.94 -12.89
CA GLN A 21 -0.64 2.06 -12.77
C GLN A 21 -1.11 2.70 -11.46
N ALA A 22 -0.26 2.73 -10.42
CA ALA A 22 -0.61 3.31 -9.13
C ALA A 22 0.63 3.94 -8.49
N MET A 23 0.40 4.93 -7.62
CA MET A 23 1.44 5.54 -6.82
C MET A 23 0.91 5.93 -5.44
N THR A 24 1.80 5.91 -4.45
CA THR A 24 1.55 6.47 -3.13
C THR A 24 2.79 7.20 -2.66
N SER A 25 2.62 8.25 -1.87
CA SER A 25 3.70 8.94 -1.20
C SER A 25 3.51 8.92 0.31
N GLY A 26 4.59 9.16 1.04
CA GLY A 26 4.59 9.15 2.49
C GLY A 26 5.96 9.58 3.00
N THR A 27 6.19 9.40 4.29
CA THR A 27 7.47 9.76 4.92
C THR A 27 8.21 8.53 5.43
N VAL A 28 9.53 8.64 5.50
CA VAL A 28 10.49 7.63 5.94
C VAL A 28 11.61 8.29 6.75
N CYS A 29 12.42 7.54 7.51
CA CYS A 29 13.42 8.09 8.46
C CYS A 29 12.78 8.95 9.56
N GLN A 30 11.80 8.40 10.27
CA GLN A 30 11.03 9.06 11.33
C GLN A 30 10.43 10.40 10.85
N GLY A 31 9.93 10.43 9.61
CA GLY A 31 9.35 11.63 9.03
C GLY A 31 10.34 12.53 8.28
N ALA A 32 11.65 12.29 8.36
CA ALA A 32 12.66 13.23 7.85
C ALA A 32 12.74 13.30 6.32
N ARG A 33 12.28 12.28 5.59
CA ARG A 33 12.41 12.21 4.14
C ARG A 33 11.14 11.74 3.48
N THR A 34 10.83 12.30 2.31
CA THR A 34 9.67 11.91 1.50
C THR A 34 10.01 10.67 0.67
N CYS A 35 9.09 9.71 0.65
CA CYS A 35 9.13 8.51 -0.18
C CYS A 35 8.01 8.55 -1.21
N LEU A 36 8.30 8.07 -2.42
CA LEU A 36 7.34 7.79 -3.47
C LEU A 36 7.44 6.31 -3.84
N CYS A 37 6.34 5.58 -3.77
CA CYS A 37 6.24 4.20 -4.23
C CYS A 37 5.34 4.16 -5.46
N VAL A 38 5.77 3.47 -6.51
CA VAL A 38 5.00 3.34 -7.76
C VAL A 38 4.89 1.86 -8.14
N ALA A 39 3.70 1.44 -8.52
CA ALA A 39 3.44 0.07 -8.94
C ALA A 39 3.47 -0.04 -10.46
N ARG A 40 4.04 -1.14 -10.95
CA ARG A 40 4.05 -1.57 -12.34
C ARG A 40 3.72 -3.07 -12.39
N LYS A 41 2.46 -3.39 -12.71
CA LYS A 41 1.90 -4.76 -12.58
C LYS A 41 2.09 -5.29 -11.15
N SER A 42 2.88 -6.35 -10.96
CA SER A 42 3.21 -6.98 -9.68
C SER A 42 4.49 -6.46 -9.02
N GLN A 43 5.14 -5.45 -9.61
CA GLN A 43 6.38 -4.86 -9.10
C GLN A 43 6.10 -3.49 -8.48
N VAL A 44 6.76 -3.14 -7.38
CA VAL A 44 6.73 -1.79 -6.80
C VAL A 44 8.15 -1.23 -6.67
N LEU A 45 8.37 -0.05 -7.25
CA LEU A 45 9.61 0.71 -7.13
C LEU A 45 9.44 1.80 -6.07
N CYS A 46 10.39 1.90 -5.14
CA CYS A 46 10.36 2.88 -4.06
C CYS A 46 11.54 3.85 -4.18
N PHE A 47 11.20 5.14 -4.18
CA PHE A 47 12.13 6.25 -4.37
C PHE A 47 12.13 7.16 -3.16
N GLU A 48 13.31 7.59 -2.77
CA GLU A 48 13.51 8.68 -1.83
C GLU A 48 13.59 9.99 -2.62
N LEU A 49 12.81 10.98 -2.22
CA LEU A 49 12.76 12.28 -2.86
C LEU A 49 13.56 13.28 -2.04
N PHE A 50 14.41 14.07 -2.70
CA PHE A 50 15.22 15.10 -2.08
C PHE A 50 14.81 16.47 -2.61
N GLN A 51 14.56 17.39 -1.68
CA GLN A 51 14.22 18.77 -2.00
C GLN A 51 15.42 19.67 -1.71
N GLY A 52 16.13 20.09 -2.76
CA GLY A 52 17.16 21.13 -2.71
C GLY A 52 16.83 22.26 -3.69
N LYS A 53 17.84 22.89 -4.29
CA LYS A 53 17.64 23.85 -5.39
C LYS A 53 16.96 23.22 -6.62
N LYS A 54 17.13 21.92 -6.80
CA LYS A 54 16.41 21.09 -7.78
C LYS A 54 15.88 19.86 -7.04
N ILE A 55 14.72 19.38 -7.47
CA ILE A 55 14.20 18.08 -7.01
C ILE A 55 15.10 16.99 -7.58
N SER A 56 15.47 16.02 -6.76
CA SER A 56 16.14 14.80 -7.20
C SER A 56 15.54 13.59 -6.50
N HIS A 57 15.88 12.40 -6.98
CA HIS A 57 15.35 11.16 -6.46
C HIS A 57 16.41 10.06 -6.47
N ARG A 58 16.24 9.07 -5.60
CA ARG A 58 17.06 7.85 -5.56
C ARG A 58 16.16 6.65 -5.33
N GLN A 59 16.19 5.66 -6.23
CA GLN A 59 15.57 4.36 -5.96
C GLN A 59 16.33 3.69 -4.82
N PHE A 60 15.63 3.24 -3.79
CA PHE A 60 16.25 2.56 -2.64
C PHE A 60 15.68 1.17 -2.41
N LYS A 61 14.52 0.85 -2.97
CA LYS A 61 13.90 -0.47 -2.81
C LYS A 61 13.06 -0.83 -4.02
N GLU A 62 13.05 -2.11 -4.33
CA GLU A 62 12.17 -2.73 -5.31
C GLU A 62 11.60 -3.98 -4.67
N VAL A 63 10.28 -4.19 -4.81
CA VAL A 63 9.60 -5.35 -4.26
C VAL A 63 8.74 -6.03 -5.31
N GLN A 64 8.69 -7.36 -5.24
CA GLN A 64 7.79 -8.19 -6.01
C GLN A 64 6.60 -8.61 -5.14
N VAL A 65 5.42 -8.56 -5.74
CA VAL A 65 4.11 -8.83 -5.13
C VAL A 65 3.55 -10.10 -5.79
N PRO A 66 2.78 -10.94 -5.09
CA PRO A 66 2.30 -12.21 -5.64
C PRO A 66 1.40 -12.08 -6.88
N ALA A 67 0.70 -10.96 -7.02
CA ALA A 67 -0.17 -10.67 -8.15
C ALA A 67 -0.10 -9.17 -8.50
N ASN A 68 -0.87 -8.75 -9.51
CA ASN A 68 -0.97 -7.35 -9.88
C ASN A 68 -1.39 -6.50 -8.68
N VAL A 69 -0.67 -5.40 -8.47
CA VAL A 69 -0.99 -4.44 -7.42
C VAL A 69 -2.32 -3.77 -7.74
N GLN A 70 -3.27 -3.89 -6.81
CA GLN A 70 -4.61 -3.30 -6.89
C GLN A 70 -4.71 -2.03 -6.03
N TRP A 71 -3.95 -1.96 -4.94
CA TRP A 71 -3.94 -0.81 -4.05
C TRP A 71 -2.61 -0.66 -3.30
N MET A 72 -2.25 0.56 -2.88
CA MET A 72 -1.08 0.82 -2.04
C MET A 72 -1.30 2.00 -1.08
N ALA A 73 -0.68 1.92 0.09
CA ALA A 73 -0.50 3.05 1.01
C ALA A 73 0.76 2.89 1.86
N ILE A 74 1.14 3.94 2.60
CA ILE A 74 2.24 3.89 3.56
C ILE A 74 1.70 4.12 4.98
N PHE A 75 1.89 3.13 5.87
CA PHE A 75 1.53 3.19 7.29
C PHE A 75 2.79 3.10 8.14
N GLY A 76 3.14 4.12 8.92
CA GLY A 76 4.27 4.05 9.86
C GLY A 76 5.56 3.53 9.23
N GLU A 77 5.95 4.07 8.06
CA GLU A 77 7.11 3.66 7.25
C GLU A 77 7.05 2.25 6.64
N GLN A 78 5.89 1.62 6.65
CA GLN A 78 5.62 0.34 5.99
C GLN A 78 4.80 0.60 4.74
N LEU A 79 5.27 0.13 3.59
CA LEU A 79 4.46 0.07 2.38
C LEU A 79 3.47 -1.08 2.52
N CYS A 80 2.17 -0.77 2.55
CA CYS A 80 1.11 -1.74 2.42
C CYS A 80 0.71 -1.86 0.95
N VAL A 81 0.59 -3.09 0.46
CA VAL A 81 0.23 -3.41 -0.92
C VAL A 81 -0.93 -4.40 -0.92
N GLY A 82 -2.06 -3.98 -1.50
CA GLY A 82 -3.19 -4.84 -1.80
C GLY A 82 -3.07 -5.47 -3.18
N PHE A 83 -3.41 -6.75 -3.25
CA PHE A 83 -3.51 -7.55 -4.47
C PHE A 83 -4.67 -8.53 -4.30
N GLN A 84 -4.98 -9.30 -5.34
CA GLN A 84 -6.13 -10.20 -5.28
C GLN A 84 -6.01 -11.17 -4.09
N SER A 85 -7.04 -11.17 -3.25
CA SER A 85 -7.18 -11.98 -2.04
C SER A 85 -6.09 -11.77 -0.98
N GLY A 86 -5.40 -10.62 -0.98
CA GLY A 86 -4.34 -10.42 0.00
C GLY A 86 -3.81 -9.00 0.14
N PHE A 87 -3.17 -8.79 1.29
CA PHE A 87 -2.38 -7.60 1.58
C PHE A 87 -1.02 -7.99 2.16
N LEU A 88 0.03 -7.28 1.75
CA LEU A 88 1.39 -7.42 2.25
C LEU A 88 1.90 -6.08 2.77
N ARG A 89 2.60 -6.10 3.90
CA ARG A 89 3.35 -4.96 4.44
C ARG A 89 4.84 -5.17 4.26
N TYR A 90 5.50 -4.18 3.67
CA TYR A 90 6.94 -4.17 3.46
C TYR A 90 7.56 -3.05 4.31
N PRO A 91 8.55 -3.34 5.16
CA PRO A 91 9.32 -2.29 5.81
C PRO A 91 10.08 -1.50 4.74
N LEU A 92 9.96 -0.17 4.68
CA LEU A 92 10.63 0.59 3.63
C LEU A 92 12.16 0.64 3.83
N ARG A 93 12.64 0.87 5.05
CA ARG A 93 14.09 1.01 5.31
C ARG A 93 14.77 -0.18 5.96
N ARG A 94 14.08 -0.90 6.82
CA ARG A 94 14.68 -2.04 7.51
C ARG A 94 14.73 -3.21 6.53
N GLU A 95 15.86 -3.88 6.45
CA GLU A 95 15.89 -5.22 5.88
C GLU A 95 14.91 -6.08 6.70
N GLY A 96 14.03 -6.77 5.99
CA GLY A 96 12.92 -7.46 6.62
C GLY A 96 12.04 -8.12 5.57
N ILE A 97 11.51 -9.27 5.96
CA ILE A 97 10.61 -10.07 5.14
C ILE A 97 9.24 -9.36 5.13
N PRO A 98 8.54 -9.32 3.99
CA PRO A 98 7.18 -8.80 3.98
C PRO A 98 6.26 -9.59 4.91
N HIS A 99 5.38 -8.86 5.60
CA HIS A 99 4.39 -9.44 6.50
C HIS A 99 3.04 -9.59 5.79
N ARG A 100 2.48 -10.80 5.79
CA ARG A 100 1.12 -11.07 5.29
C ARG A 100 0.09 -10.60 6.31
N MET A 101 -0.82 -9.74 5.88
CA MET A 101 -1.89 -9.23 6.73
C MET A 101 -3.05 -10.23 6.87
N LEU A 102 -3.10 -11.27 6.03
CA LEU A 102 -4.01 -12.40 6.22
C LEU A 102 -3.19 -13.64 6.54
N HIS A 103 -3.38 -14.20 7.73
CA HIS A 103 -2.68 -15.40 8.15
C HIS A 103 -3.24 -16.65 7.45
N ALA A 104 -2.39 -17.44 6.79
CA ALA A 104 -2.82 -18.59 5.98
C ALA A 104 -3.52 -19.70 6.78
N HIS A 105 -3.28 -19.77 8.10
CA HIS A 105 -3.85 -20.80 8.98
C HIS A 105 -5.05 -20.30 9.79
N ASP A 106 -5.56 -19.08 9.56
CA ASP A 106 -6.80 -18.65 10.18
C ASP A 106 -8.00 -19.19 9.38
N PRO A 107 -8.71 -20.22 9.87
CA PRO A 107 -9.82 -20.81 9.12
C PRO A 107 -10.98 -19.81 8.92
N THR A 108 -11.08 -18.79 9.76
CA THR A 108 -12.13 -17.77 9.69
C THR A 108 -11.92 -16.78 8.54
N LEU A 109 -10.72 -16.73 7.96
CA LEU A 109 -10.35 -15.84 6.84
C LEU A 109 -10.10 -16.63 5.54
N ALA A 110 -10.12 -17.97 5.60
CA ALA A 110 -9.82 -18.84 4.47
C ALA A 110 -10.74 -18.63 3.26
N PHE A 111 -11.96 -18.10 3.47
CA PHE A 111 -12.91 -17.83 2.40
C PHE A 111 -12.40 -16.77 1.40
N ILE A 112 -11.58 -15.81 1.86
CA ILE A 112 -10.96 -14.77 1.02
C ILE A 112 -9.95 -15.40 0.04
N ALA A 113 -9.24 -16.44 0.47
CA ALA A 113 -8.30 -17.16 -0.39
C ALA A 113 -9.01 -18.13 -1.35
N ARG A 114 -10.20 -18.65 -0.98
CA ARG A 114 -10.97 -19.59 -1.79
C ARG A 114 -11.76 -18.92 -2.91
N HIS A 115 -12.25 -17.71 -2.67
CA HIS A 115 -12.96 -16.90 -3.66
C HIS A 115 -12.11 -15.67 -3.98
N PRO A 116 -11.55 -15.55 -5.19
CA PRO A 116 -10.71 -14.42 -5.55
C PRO A 116 -11.43 -13.08 -5.33
N GLU A 117 -10.88 -12.27 -4.42
CA GLU A 117 -11.49 -11.02 -3.99
C GLU A 117 -10.53 -9.86 -4.26
N ASP A 118 -10.96 -8.85 -5.01
CA ASP A 118 -10.10 -7.71 -5.30
C ASP A 118 -9.88 -6.88 -4.03
N ALA A 119 -8.63 -6.54 -3.74
CA ALA A 119 -8.26 -5.66 -2.65
C ALA A 119 -8.60 -4.21 -3.01
N LEU A 120 -9.42 -3.56 -2.20
CA LEU A 120 -9.83 -2.17 -2.39
C LEU A 120 -8.96 -1.21 -1.59
N CYS A 121 -8.85 -1.41 -0.27
CA CYS A 121 -7.99 -0.62 0.60
C CYS A 121 -7.71 -1.32 1.92
N ALA A 122 -6.72 -0.82 2.66
CA ALA A 122 -6.56 -1.13 4.07
C ALA A 122 -6.68 0.17 4.88
N VAL A 123 -7.27 0.09 6.07
CA VAL A 123 -7.39 1.22 7.00
C VAL A 123 -6.76 0.83 8.32
N GLU A 124 -5.81 1.63 8.79
CA GLU A 124 -5.23 1.50 10.12
C GLU A 124 -6.20 2.07 11.16
N ILE A 125 -6.76 1.20 12.01
CA ILE A 125 -7.65 1.61 13.11
C ILE A 125 -6.80 1.97 14.34
N SER A 126 -5.75 1.18 14.59
CA SER A 126 -4.74 1.42 15.61
C SER A 126 -3.43 0.75 15.23
N SER A 127 -2.38 0.90 16.05
CA SER A 127 -1.10 0.21 15.84
C SER A 127 -1.18 -1.32 15.87
N ILE A 128 -2.30 -1.88 16.34
CA ILE A 128 -2.53 -3.32 16.49
C ILE A 128 -3.75 -3.84 15.74
N GLU A 129 -4.50 -2.99 15.03
CA GLU A 129 -5.75 -3.37 14.37
C GLU A 129 -5.93 -2.65 13.04
N TYR A 130 -6.31 -3.42 12.02
CA TYR A 130 -6.57 -2.94 10.66
C TYR A 130 -7.93 -3.45 10.16
N LEU A 131 -8.58 -2.64 9.33
CA LEU A 131 -9.68 -3.08 8.48
C LEU A 131 -9.13 -3.31 7.07
N LEU A 132 -9.30 -4.51 6.55
CA LEU A 132 -9.02 -4.84 5.15
C LEU A 132 -10.31 -4.84 4.36
N CYS A 133 -10.40 -3.97 3.36
CA CYS A 133 -11.55 -3.86 2.47
C CYS A 133 -11.26 -4.58 1.16
N PHE A 134 -12.07 -5.59 0.88
CA PHE A 134 -12.17 -6.29 -0.40
C PHE A 134 -13.44 -5.88 -1.12
N LYS A 135 -13.57 -6.30 -2.38
CA LYS A 135 -14.67 -5.91 -3.27
C LYS A 135 -16.06 -6.23 -2.73
N SER A 136 -16.22 -7.35 -2.03
CA SER A 136 -17.51 -7.79 -1.46
C SER A 136 -17.60 -7.64 0.07
N ILE A 137 -16.46 -7.56 0.76
CA ILE A 137 -16.38 -7.68 2.22
C ILE A 137 -15.28 -6.82 2.85
N GLY A 138 -15.47 -6.39 4.09
CA GLY A 138 -14.45 -5.83 4.97
C GLY A 138 -14.21 -6.73 6.18
N VAL A 139 -12.95 -7.03 6.47
CA VAL A 139 -12.55 -7.86 7.62
C VAL A 139 -11.59 -7.13 8.54
N TYR A 140 -11.82 -7.27 9.85
CA TYR A 140 -10.93 -6.72 10.87
C TYR A 140 -9.86 -7.73 11.25
N ILE A 141 -8.60 -7.31 11.26
CA ILE A 141 -7.45 -8.12 11.62
C ILE A 141 -6.59 -7.45 12.69
N ASP A 142 -5.89 -8.27 13.48
CA ASP A 142 -4.85 -7.80 14.38
C ASP A 142 -3.50 -7.64 13.65
N SER A 143 -2.48 -7.16 14.36
CA SER A 143 -1.11 -6.99 13.82
C SER A 143 -0.40 -8.28 13.42
N ARG A 144 -0.97 -9.45 13.72
CA ARG A 144 -0.45 -10.78 13.32
C ARG A 144 -1.18 -11.32 12.08
N GLY A 145 -2.20 -10.61 11.60
CA GLY A 145 -3.04 -11.01 10.48
C GLY A 145 -4.10 -12.05 10.85
N LEU A 146 -4.44 -12.16 12.14
CA LEU A 146 -5.56 -12.97 12.62
C LEU A 146 -6.80 -12.10 12.76
N ARG A 147 -7.99 -12.70 12.65
CA ARG A 147 -9.25 -11.97 12.82
C ARG A 147 -9.35 -11.31 14.20
N SER A 148 -9.57 -9.99 14.24
CA SER A 148 -9.71 -9.24 15.50
C SER A 148 -11.15 -9.03 15.95
N ARG A 149 -12.11 -9.05 15.02
CA ARG A 149 -13.55 -8.88 15.32
C ARG A 149 -14.39 -9.98 14.65
N PRO A 150 -15.48 -10.43 15.30
CA PRO A 150 -16.37 -11.43 14.71
C PRO A 150 -17.26 -10.84 13.60
N VAL A 151 -17.47 -9.53 13.56
CA VAL A 151 -18.31 -8.89 12.53
C VAL A 151 -17.50 -8.63 11.26
N GLU A 152 -18.09 -8.99 10.12
CA GLU A 152 -17.64 -8.61 8.78
C GLU A 152 -18.51 -7.46 8.26
N LEU A 153 -17.91 -6.58 7.47
CA LEU A 153 -18.65 -5.55 6.74
C LEU A 153 -19.02 -6.11 5.37
N MET A 154 -20.30 -6.14 5.01
CA MET A 154 -20.73 -6.51 3.67
C MET A 154 -21.18 -5.27 2.92
N TRP A 155 -20.79 -5.15 1.66
CA TRP A 155 -21.20 -4.01 0.84
C TRP A 155 -22.52 -4.35 0.12
N PRO A 156 -23.55 -3.50 0.20
CA PRO A 156 -24.79 -3.72 -0.54
C PRO A 156 -24.60 -3.59 -2.07
N ALA A 157 -23.50 -2.96 -2.49
CA ALA A 157 -23.03 -2.87 -3.87
C ALA A 157 -21.51 -2.76 -3.87
N THR A 158 -20.85 -3.11 -4.98
CA THR A 158 -19.40 -2.96 -5.12
C THR A 158 -18.97 -1.51 -4.91
N PRO A 159 -18.08 -1.21 -3.94
CA PRO A 159 -17.57 0.13 -3.75
C PRO A 159 -16.76 0.58 -4.98
N SER A 160 -16.99 1.81 -5.42
CA SER A 160 -16.28 2.39 -6.58
C SER A 160 -14.99 3.11 -6.21
N TYR A 161 -14.85 3.54 -4.96
CA TYR A 161 -13.70 4.30 -4.45
C TYR A 161 -13.45 3.99 -2.97
N CYS A 162 -12.22 4.23 -2.52
CA CYS A 162 -11.77 4.16 -1.14
C CYS A 162 -10.88 5.38 -0.84
#